data_AF-A0A7G8BYI6-F1
#
_entry.id   AF-A0A7G8BYI6-F1
#
_cell.length_a   1.000
_cell.length_b   1.000
_cell.length_c   1.000
_cell.angle_alpha   90.00
_cell.angle_beta   90.00
_cell.angle_gamma   90.00
#
_symmetry.space_group_name_H-M   'P 1'
#
loop_
_entity.id
_entity.type
_entity.pdbx_description
1 polymer ?
#
loop_
_entity_poly.entity_id
_entity_poly.type
_entity_poly.pdbx_seq_one_letter_code
_entity_poly.pdbx_strand_id
1 'polypeptide(L)'
;MPETLQPATESFTLSGSVHVLLQFDVSEEIRLDRLRNLLRAPTVQQPALKHPAPGYVRYKRPPVVEPTEPLILDTGERLLGEIKYYDYGVLSVIFQLPFSGTWETLISLTSRWAWEIDFAAHASRIVRQRLQIAAPALIKPYNEWLSEDYLIVHVRHITGSPTATELIATYGDSIAQVVRGDTLPLSADERKEVLQSSISYYPTDLAIIGWNAAFLYDTPSGAEAAIQLLEYANSQLLEFRHYDDLLTRVLDDVYDSFEQRQGFFTRFRHAGSANRLHTVLLEVMELTEHADNAIKFLSDMFAARLYRLAASKVGVLDYKDLVHQKIDTAEDLYRFMVDQFNQSRAFFLESAVVIILVIELIYLFRGKGF
;
A
#
# COMPACT_ATOMS: atom_id res chain seq x y z
N MET A 1 -35.98 -18.08 -55.91
CA MET A 1 -34.87 -18.45 -55.02
C MET A 1 -34.69 -17.27 -54.08
N PRO A 2 -35.29 -17.27 -52.87
CA PRO A 2 -35.01 -16.22 -51.92
C PRO A 2 -33.64 -16.50 -51.27
N GLU A 3 -32.80 -15.49 -51.35
CA GLU A 3 -31.46 -15.40 -50.80
C GLU A 3 -31.57 -15.50 -49.28
N THR A 4 -31.10 -16.63 -48.72
CA THR A 4 -30.96 -16.82 -47.28
C THR A 4 -29.90 -15.86 -46.76
N LEU A 5 -30.34 -14.76 -46.13
CA LEU A 5 -29.48 -13.98 -45.25
C LEU A 5 -28.95 -14.90 -44.15
N GLN A 6 -27.66 -15.23 -44.22
CA GLN A 6 -26.93 -15.74 -43.07
C GLN A 6 -26.91 -14.64 -42.00
N PRO A 7 -27.31 -14.93 -40.74
CA PRO A 7 -27.10 -13.97 -39.67
C PRO A 7 -25.59 -13.76 -39.54
N ALA A 8 -25.14 -12.50 -39.60
CA ALA A 8 -23.77 -12.15 -39.29
C ALA A 8 -23.48 -12.64 -37.87
N THR A 9 -22.60 -13.63 -37.74
CA THR A 9 -22.08 -14.05 -36.45
C THR A 9 -21.32 -12.85 -35.89
N GLU A 10 -21.95 -12.08 -34.99
CA GLU A 10 -21.24 -11.03 -34.25
C GLU A 10 -20.06 -11.71 -33.54
N SER A 11 -18.84 -11.42 -33.98
CA SER A 11 -17.64 -11.91 -33.35
C SER A 11 -17.60 -11.35 -31.92
N PHE A 12 -17.62 -12.25 -30.93
CA PHE A 12 -17.55 -11.87 -29.52
C PHE A 12 -16.31 -11.00 -29.29
N THR A 13 -16.52 -9.78 -28.78
CA THR A 13 -15.47 -8.77 -28.63
C THR A 13 -15.58 -8.10 -27.26
N LEU A 14 -14.44 -7.98 -26.59
CA LEU A 14 -14.26 -7.17 -25.39
C LEU A 14 -13.55 -5.88 -25.76
N SER A 15 -13.92 -4.77 -25.13
CA SER A 15 -13.15 -3.52 -25.21
C SER A 15 -13.11 -2.79 -23.88
N GLY A 16 -12.01 -2.09 -23.64
CA GLY A 16 -11.75 -1.45 -22.36
C GLY A 16 -10.33 -0.90 -22.28
N SER A 17 -9.75 -0.90 -21.08
CA SER A 17 -8.36 -0.55 -20.85
C SER A 17 -7.72 -1.41 -19.77
N VAL A 18 -6.42 -1.65 -19.92
CA VAL A 18 -5.58 -2.22 -18.88
C VAL A 18 -4.78 -1.10 -18.25
N HIS A 19 -4.79 -1.02 -16.93
CA HIS A 19 -4.10 -0.04 -16.14
C HIS A 19 -3.01 -0.71 -15.33
N VAL A 20 -1.78 -0.19 -15.37
CA VAL A 20 -0.72 -0.57 -14.44
C VAL A 20 -0.62 0.53 -13.41
N LEU A 21 -0.95 0.20 -12.17
CA LEU A 21 -0.80 1.07 -11.02
C LEU A 21 0.52 0.75 -10.33
N LEU A 22 1.37 1.76 -10.17
CA LEU A 22 2.65 1.66 -9.48
C LEU A 22 2.70 2.70 -8.38
N GLN A 23 2.96 2.29 -7.15
CA GLN A 23 3.03 3.21 -6.02
C GLN A 23 4.41 3.20 -5.41
N PHE A 24 4.87 4.36 -4.98
CA PHE A 24 6.18 4.56 -4.37
C PHE A 24 6.03 5.37 -3.09
N ASP A 25 6.64 4.89 -2.02
CA ASP A 25 6.73 5.62 -0.77
C ASP A 25 8.06 6.37 -0.71
N VAL A 26 8.00 7.71 -0.79
CA VAL A 26 9.18 8.52 -1.10
C VAL A 26 9.59 9.47 0.02
N SER A 27 8.72 9.73 1.00
CA SER A 27 8.94 10.70 2.08
C SER A 27 7.86 10.59 3.14
N GLU A 28 8.06 11.13 4.35
CA GLU A 28 6.99 11.15 5.37
C GLU A 28 5.80 12.06 4.98
N GLU A 29 6.05 13.20 4.34
CA GLU A 29 4.98 14.13 3.93
C GLU A 29 5.35 14.85 2.62
N ILE A 30 4.35 15.05 1.77
CA ILE A 30 4.44 15.93 0.60
C ILE A 30 3.57 17.16 0.82
N ARG A 31 4.20 18.34 0.82
CA ARG A 31 3.52 19.62 0.93
C ARG A 31 2.84 19.98 -0.39
N LEU A 32 1.62 19.45 -0.60
CA LEU A 32 0.86 19.57 -1.84
C LEU A 32 0.69 21.01 -2.33
N ASP A 33 0.48 21.98 -1.43
CA ASP A 33 0.35 23.40 -1.80
C ASP A 33 1.63 23.96 -2.40
N ARG A 34 2.80 23.56 -1.87
CA ARG A 34 4.10 23.94 -2.42
C ARG A 34 4.35 23.22 -3.74
N LEU A 35 3.99 21.93 -3.81
CA LEU A 35 4.15 21.12 -5.01
C LEU A 35 3.37 21.67 -6.20
N ARG A 36 2.11 22.09 -6.01
CA ARG A 36 1.28 22.73 -7.06
C ARG A 36 1.99 23.93 -7.70
N ASN A 37 2.62 24.76 -6.87
CA ASN A 37 3.36 25.93 -7.34
C ASN A 37 4.62 25.54 -8.13
N LEU A 38 5.30 24.47 -7.72
CA LEU A 38 6.53 23.98 -8.37
C LEU A 38 6.24 23.33 -9.72
N LEU A 39 5.22 22.48 -9.80
CA LEU A 39 4.89 21.71 -11.01
C LEU A 39 4.08 22.53 -12.02
N ARG A 40 3.60 23.73 -11.66
CA ARG A 40 2.60 24.50 -12.44
C ARG A 40 1.40 23.64 -12.83
N ALA A 41 1.09 22.62 -12.02
CA ALA A 41 0.03 21.69 -12.30
C ALA A 41 -1.33 22.40 -12.16
N PRO A 42 -2.28 22.19 -13.08
CA PRO A 42 -3.62 22.72 -12.92
C PRO A 42 -4.21 22.21 -11.60
N THR A 43 -4.95 23.05 -10.89
CA THR A 43 -5.75 22.56 -9.77
C THR A 43 -6.71 21.54 -10.33
N VAL A 44 -6.56 20.26 -9.96
CA VAL A 44 -7.60 19.27 -10.17
C VAL A 44 -8.79 19.73 -9.32
N GLN A 45 -9.69 20.50 -9.93
CA GLN A 45 -11.04 20.57 -9.43
C GLN A 45 -11.55 19.14 -9.52
N GLN A 46 -11.99 18.59 -8.39
CA GLN A 46 -12.73 17.33 -8.38
C GLN A 46 -13.70 17.39 -9.57
N PRO A 47 -13.66 16.42 -10.52
CA PRO A 47 -14.60 16.45 -11.62
C PRO A 47 -15.99 16.57 -11.00
N ALA A 48 -16.73 17.61 -11.42
CA ALA A 48 -18.12 17.72 -11.05
C ALA A 48 -18.81 16.47 -11.60
N LEU A 49 -19.06 15.51 -10.71
CA LEU A 49 -19.67 14.23 -11.00
C LEU A 49 -20.96 14.50 -11.78
N LYS A 50 -20.93 14.31 -13.11
CA LYS A 50 -22.09 14.50 -13.98
C LYS A 50 -23.09 13.36 -13.88
N HIS A 51 -22.87 12.38 -13.00
CA HIS A 51 -23.79 11.28 -12.71
C HIS A 51 -23.79 10.93 -11.21
N PRO A 52 -24.91 10.41 -10.68
CA PRO A 52 -25.11 10.10 -9.26
C PRO A 52 -24.37 8.83 -8.79
N ALA A 53 -23.21 8.52 -9.36
CA ALA A 53 -22.29 7.56 -8.74
C ALA A 53 -21.63 8.28 -7.55
N PRO A 54 -21.78 7.81 -6.31
CA PRO A 54 -21.19 8.48 -5.16
C PRO A 54 -19.68 8.60 -5.36
N GLY A 55 -19.12 9.79 -5.17
CA GLY A 55 -17.67 9.96 -5.03
C GLY A 55 -17.24 9.17 -3.79
N TYR A 56 -16.81 7.94 -3.98
CA TYR A 56 -16.62 6.97 -2.90
C TYR A 56 -15.44 7.34 -2.00
N VAL A 57 -14.44 8.04 -2.54
CA VAL A 57 -13.27 8.54 -1.79
C VAL A 57 -13.35 10.06 -1.71
N ARG A 58 -13.61 10.59 -0.51
CA ARG A 58 -13.51 12.03 -0.23
C ARG A 58 -12.16 12.32 0.40
N TYR A 59 -11.18 12.69 -0.43
CA TYR A 59 -9.90 13.15 0.07
C TYR A 59 -10.07 14.43 0.92
N LYS A 60 -9.53 14.42 2.14
CA LYS A 60 -9.42 15.63 2.96
C LYS A 60 -8.52 16.66 2.28
N ARG A 61 -7.46 16.19 1.60
CA ARG A 61 -6.59 16.98 0.72
C ARG A 61 -6.46 16.26 -0.62
N PRO A 62 -7.04 16.78 -1.71
CA PRO A 62 -6.98 16.10 -3.00
C PRO A 62 -5.53 16.03 -3.50
N PRO A 63 -5.12 14.90 -4.12
CA PRO A 63 -3.78 14.76 -4.64
C PRO A 63 -3.49 15.78 -5.74
N VAL A 64 -2.21 16.07 -5.96
CA VAL A 64 -1.77 16.78 -7.16
C VAL A 64 -1.65 15.76 -8.28
N VAL A 65 -2.21 16.03 -9.45
CA VAL A 65 -2.15 15.11 -10.60
C VAL A 65 -1.42 15.81 -11.75
N GLU A 66 -0.47 15.12 -12.36
CA GLU A 66 0.18 15.57 -13.58
C GLU A 66 0.19 14.45 -14.65
N PRO A 67 -0.05 14.77 -15.94
CA PRO A 67 0.18 13.81 -17.01
C PRO A 67 1.68 13.57 -17.20
N THR A 68 2.04 12.34 -17.56
CA THR A 68 3.41 12.01 -17.96
C THR A 68 3.55 11.94 -19.47
N GLU A 69 4.79 11.92 -19.94
CA GLU A 69 5.05 11.52 -21.31
C GLU A 69 4.65 10.05 -21.50
N PRO A 70 3.99 9.69 -22.62
CA PRO A 70 3.57 8.32 -22.85
C PRO A 70 4.74 7.34 -22.79
N LEU A 71 4.55 6.24 -22.06
CA LEU A 71 5.51 5.14 -22.03
C LEU A 71 5.35 4.34 -23.32
N ILE A 72 6.42 4.23 -24.10
CA ILE A 72 6.47 3.40 -25.30
C ILE A 72 7.20 2.11 -24.94
N LEU A 73 6.52 0.98 -25.05
CA LEU A 73 7.10 -0.35 -24.86
C LEU A 73 7.86 -0.79 -26.11
N ASP A 74 8.77 -1.74 -25.98
CA ASP A 74 9.55 -2.29 -27.11
C ASP A 74 8.66 -2.95 -28.19
N THR A 75 7.45 -3.37 -27.79
CA THR A 75 6.38 -3.89 -28.65
C THR A 75 5.70 -2.82 -29.51
N GLY A 76 5.99 -1.53 -29.28
CA GLY A 76 5.35 -0.39 -29.96
C GLY A 76 4.07 0.11 -29.28
N GLU A 77 3.64 -0.52 -28.18
CA GLU A 77 2.49 -0.09 -27.40
C GLU A 77 2.77 1.27 -26.75
N ARG A 78 1.83 2.21 -26.89
CA ARG A 78 1.92 3.56 -26.32
C ARG A 78 0.93 3.70 -25.17
N LEU A 79 1.46 3.73 -23.95
CA LEU A 79 0.68 3.84 -22.73
C LEU A 79 0.59 5.30 -22.31
N LEU A 80 -0.62 5.79 -22.05
CA LEU A 80 -0.82 7.11 -21.46
C LEU A 80 -0.54 7.01 -19.97
N GLY A 81 0.25 7.94 -19.43
CA GLY A 81 0.60 7.92 -18.01
C GLY A 81 0.15 9.17 -17.27
N GLU A 82 -0.13 8.99 -15.98
CA GLU A 82 -0.37 10.06 -15.02
C GLU A 82 0.38 9.77 -13.72
N ILE A 83 0.76 10.83 -13.00
CA ILE A 83 1.34 10.76 -11.66
C ILE A 83 0.42 11.51 -10.70
N LYS A 84 0.10 10.86 -9.58
CA LYS A 84 -0.62 11.46 -8.46
C LYS A 84 0.30 11.55 -7.25
N TYR A 85 0.29 12.70 -6.60
CA TYR A 85 1.05 12.97 -5.38
C TYR A 85 0.09 13.11 -4.21
N TYR A 86 0.27 12.26 -3.21
CA TYR A 86 -0.50 12.28 -1.98
C TYR A 86 0.25 13.01 -0.87
N ASP A 87 -0.48 13.63 0.06
CA ASP A 87 0.13 14.39 1.16
C ASP A 87 0.88 13.51 2.15
N TYR A 88 0.46 12.25 2.29
CA TYR A 88 1.08 11.23 3.13
C TYR A 88 2.31 10.53 2.49
N GLY A 89 3.01 11.19 1.56
CA GLY A 89 4.31 10.66 1.11
C GLY A 89 4.31 9.73 -0.08
N VAL A 90 3.14 9.29 -0.53
CA VAL A 90 3.01 8.32 -1.63
C VAL A 90 2.86 9.01 -2.99
N LEU A 91 3.57 8.48 -3.99
CA LEU A 91 3.34 8.78 -5.40
C LEU A 91 2.73 7.58 -6.09
N SER A 92 1.66 7.80 -6.84
CA SER A 92 1.07 6.80 -7.72
C SER A 92 1.34 7.15 -9.17
N VAL A 93 1.91 6.23 -9.94
CA VAL A 93 2.05 6.30 -11.39
C VAL A 93 1.05 5.32 -11.99
N ILE A 94 0.20 5.79 -12.89
CA ILE A 94 -0.77 4.94 -13.57
C ILE A 94 -0.48 4.99 -15.06
N PHE A 95 -0.23 3.84 -15.67
CA PHE A 95 -0.15 3.68 -17.12
C PHE A 95 -1.41 3.01 -17.66
N GLN A 96 -1.95 3.51 -18.76
CA GLN A 96 -3.17 2.99 -19.37
C GLN A 96 -2.93 2.61 -20.83
N LEU A 97 -3.36 1.40 -21.22
CA LEU A 97 -3.48 0.97 -22.61
C LEU A 97 -4.94 0.61 -22.92
N PRO A 98 -5.60 1.28 -23.87
CA PRO A 98 -6.89 0.82 -24.37
C PRO A 98 -6.71 -0.47 -25.18
N PHE A 99 -7.64 -1.42 -25.02
CA PHE A 99 -7.63 -2.68 -25.75
C PHE A 99 -8.99 -2.97 -26.40
N SER A 100 -8.98 -3.77 -27.46
CA SER A 100 -10.15 -4.37 -28.09
C SER A 100 -9.76 -5.73 -28.65
N GLY A 101 -10.49 -6.80 -28.32
CA GLY A 101 -10.12 -8.15 -28.74
C GLY A 101 -10.92 -9.26 -28.07
N THR A 102 -10.40 -10.47 -28.10
CA THR A 102 -10.99 -11.66 -27.47
C THR A 102 -10.44 -11.88 -26.06
N TRP A 103 -10.98 -12.86 -25.33
CA TRP A 103 -10.44 -13.27 -24.03
C TRP A 103 -8.99 -13.73 -24.13
N GLU A 104 -8.63 -14.48 -25.17
CA GLU A 104 -7.26 -14.95 -25.38
C GLU A 104 -6.29 -13.77 -25.55
N THR A 105 -6.73 -12.72 -26.24
CA THR A 105 -5.94 -11.49 -26.40
C THR A 105 -5.71 -10.82 -25.05
N LEU A 106 -6.75 -10.75 -24.21
CA LEU A 106 -6.67 -10.14 -22.89
C LEU A 106 -5.80 -10.94 -21.92
N ILE A 107 -5.93 -12.28 -21.91
CA ILE A 107 -5.11 -13.19 -21.10
C ILE A 107 -3.63 -13.08 -21.48
N SER A 108 -3.33 -13.07 -22.78
CA SER A 108 -1.96 -12.90 -23.26
C SER A 108 -1.38 -11.54 -22.89
N LEU A 109 -2.18 -10.47 -22.99
CA LEU A 109 -1.79 -9.12 -22.59
C LEU A 109 -1.47 -9.05 -21.09
N THR A 110 -2.35 -9.57 -20.24
CA THR A 110 -2.20 -9.47 -18.78
C THR A 110 -1.08 -10.35 -18.26
N SER A 111 -0.88 -11.55 -18.83
CA SER A 111 0.24 -12.42 -18.47
C SER A 111 1.59 -11.80 -18.83
N ARG A 112 1.73 -11.25 -20.05
CA ARG A 112 2.96 -10.54 -20.45
C ARG A 112 3.24 -9.34 -19.55
N TRP A 113 2.22 -8.57 -19.21
CA TRP A 113 2.37 -7.38 -18.37
C TRP A 113 2.70 -7.73 -16.91
N ALA A 114 2.20 -8.85 -16.41
CA ALA A 114 2.49 -9.31 -15.05
C ALA A 114 3.90 -9.88 -14.90
N TRP A 115 4.46 -10.53 -15.93
CA TRP A 115 5.68 -11.33 -15.78
C TRP A 115 6.87 -10.95 -16.66
N GLU A 116 6.64 -10.29 -17.80
CA GLU A 116 7.71 -10.01 -18.78
C GLU A 116 8.16 -8.54 -18.77
N ILE A 117 7.32 -7.61 -18.27
CA ILE A 117 7.59 -6.18 -18.32
C ILE A 117 7.85 -5.64 -16.91
N ASP A 118 9.03 -5.05 -16.71
CA ASP A 118 9.38 -4.37 -15.46
C ASP A 118 8.85 -2.93 -15.46
N PHE A 119 7.54 -2.79 -15.25
CA PHE A 119 6.91 -1.49 -15.12
C PHE A 119 7.46 -0.66 -13.95
N ALA A 120 7.87 -1.32 -12.86
CA ALA A 120 8.44 -0.67 -11.68
C ALA A 120 9.74 0.07 -12.01
N ALA A 121 10.65 -0.53 -12.78
CA ALA A 121 11.86 0.14 -13.26
C ALA A 121 11.55 1.36 -14.14
N HIS A 122 10.59 1.23 -15.07
CA HIS A 122 10.17 2.33 -15.94
C HIS A 122 9.57 3.50 -15.14
N ALA A 123 8.65 3.21 -14.21
CA ALA A 123 8.02 4.21 -13.36
C ALA A 123 9.03 4.84 -12.38
N SER A 124 9.92 4.05 -11.78
CA SER A 124 10.94 4.56 -10.85
C SER A 124 11.82 5.63 -11.51
N ARG A 125 12.21 5.44 -12.78
CA ARG A 125 12.97 6.44 -13.53
C ARG A 125 12.20 7.75 -13.69
N ILE A 126 10.92 7.67 -14.04
CA ILE A 126 10.04 8.84 -14.22
C ILE A 126 9.86 9.55 -12.88
N VAL A 127 9.58 8.81 -11.81
CA VAL A 127 9.42 9.33 -10.45
C VAL A 127 10.70 10.04 -9.99
N ARG A 128 11.88 9.43 -10.17
CA ARG A 128 13.18 10.06 -9.82
C ARG A 128 13.38 11.40 -10.51
N GLN A 129 13.04 11.51 -11.80
CA GLN A 129 13.14 12.77 -12.54
C GLN A 129 12.18 13.83 -11.98
N ARG A 130 10.94 13.44 -11.67
CA ARG A 130 9.94 14.38 -11.12
C ARG A 130 10.25 14.81 -9.71
N LEU A 131 10.80 13.93 -8.88
CA LEU A 131 11.18 14.26 -7.52
C LEU A 131 12.36 15.24 -7.44
N GLN A 132 13.21 15.35 -8.46
CA GLN A 132 14.23 16.42 -8.51
C GLN A 132 13.59 17.82 -8.51
N ILE A 133 12.44 17.98 -9.18
CA ILE A 133 11.68 19.23 -9.21
C ILE A 133 10.86 19.38 -7.93
N ALA A 134 10.26 18.29 -7.45
CA ALA A 134 9.41 18.26 -6.26
C ALA A 134 10.19 18.34 -4.93
N ALA A 135 11.52 18.17 -4.93
CA ALA A 135 12.36 18.07 -3.74
C ALA A 135 12.08 19.12 -2.65
N PRO A 136 11.82 20.42 -2.96
CA PRO A 136 11.52 21.41 -1.94
C PRO A 136 10.18 21.19 -1.21
N ALA A 137 9.27 20.38 -1.77
CA ALA A 137 7.98 20.04 -1.17
C ALA A 137 8.01 18.76 -0.32
N LEU A 138 9.09 17.98 -0.36
CA LEU A 138 9.22 16.74 0.40
C LEU A 138 9.71 17.00 1.83
N ILE A 139 9.10 16.31 2.79
CA ILE A 139 9.52 16.32 4.19
C ILE A 139 10.13 14.96 4.52
N LYS A 140 11.39 14.95 4.96
CA LYS A 140 12.19 13.75 5.23
C LYS A 140 12.10 12.70 4.09
N PRO A 141 12.64 13.03 2.90
CA PRO A 141 12.64 12.10 1.79
C PRO A 141 13.48 10.85 2.09
N TYR A 142 13.03 9.70 1.58
CA TYR A 142 13.71 8.42 1.74
C TYR A 142 14.73 8.18 0.61
N ASN A 143 15.83 7.50 0.95
CA ASN A 143 16.87 7.15 -0.02
C ASN A 143 16.47 5.95 -0.88
N GLU A 144 15.84 4.96 -0.25
CA GLU A 144 15.28 3.76 -0.86
C GLU A 144 13.77 3.82 -0.71
N TRP A 145 13.05 3.38 -1.73
CA TRP A 145 11.59 3.46 -1.79
C TRP A 145 11.03 2.07 -1.82
N LEU A 146 10.04 1.83 -0.97
CA LEU A 146 9.14 0.71 -1.17
C LEU A 146 8.26 1.01 -2.38
N SER A 147 7.89 -0.05 -3.10
CA SER A 147 6.97 0.06 -4.23
C SER A 147 6.00 -1.10 -4.28
N GLU A 148 4.79 -0.81 -4.76
CA GLU A 148 3.77 -1.79 -5.10
C GLU A 148 3.37 -1.64 -6.56
N ASP A 149 3.14 -2.77 -7.22
CA ASP A 149 2.58 -2.85 -8.56
C ASP A 149 1.25 -3.62 -8.54
N TYR A 150 0.26 -3.08 -9.26
CA TYR A 150 -1.07 -3.66 -9.30
C TYR A 150 -1.70 -3.46 -10.69
N LEU A 151 -2.24 -4.52 -11.26
CA LEU A 151 -2.84 -4.50 -12.59
C LEU A 151 -4.36 -4.35 -12.49
N ILE A 152 -4.96 -3.38 -13.18
CA ILE A 152 -6.42 -3.22 -13.22
C ILE A 152 -6.91 -3.37 -14.64
N VAL A 153 -7.68 -4.42 -14.89
CA VAL A 153 -8.30 -4.68 -16.18
C VAL A 153 -9.73 -4.15 -16.14
N HIS A 154 -9.94 -3.00 -16.78
CA HIS A 154 -11.28 -2.43 -16.95
C HIS A 154 -11.86 -2.84 -18.29
N VAL A 155 -12.86 -3.71 -18.27
CA VAL A 155 -13.69 -4.04 -19.42
C VAL A 155 -14.91 -3.12 -19.42
N ARG A 156 -15.02 -2.27 -20.45
CA ARG A 156 -16.15 -1.34 -20.59
C ARG A 156 -17.31 -1.95 -21.35
N HIS A 157 -17.01 -2.80 -22.33
CA HIS A 157 -18.02 -3.39 -23.20
C HIS A 157 -17.67 -4.83 -23.52
N ILE A 158 -18.68 -5.69 -23.44
CA ILE A 158 -18.64 -7.09 -23.84
C ILE A 158 -19.84 -7.33 -24.76
N THR A 159 -19.63 -8.00 -25.89
CA THR A 159 -20.73 -8.38 -26.80
C THR A 159 -21.85 -9.08 -26.03
N GLY A 160 -23.09 -8.64 -26.24
CA GLY A 160 -24.27 -9.16 -25.54
C GLY A 160 -24.57 -8.52 -24.19
N SER A 161 -23.66 -7.69 -23.64
CA SER A 161 -23.82 -7.00 -22.34
C SER A 161 -24.29 -7.94 -21.22
N PRO A 162 -23.56 -9.05 -20.96
CA PRO A 162 -23.98 -10.05 -20.00
C PRO A 162 -24.10 -9.46 -18.59
N THR A 163 -24.97 -10.06 -17.78
CA THR A 163 -25.00 -9.79 -16.35
C THR A 163 -23.76 -10.37 -15.66
N ALA A 164 -23.43 -9.88 -14.46
CA ALA A 164 -22.32 -10.37 -13.65
C ALA A 164 -22.39 -11.89 -13.42
N THR A 165 -23.59 -12.40 -13.13
CA THR A 165 -23.84 -13.83 -12.93
C THR A 165 -23.57 -14.65 -14.20
N GLU A 166 -24.06 -14.19 -15.35
CA GLU A 166 -23.83 -14.85 -16.65
C GLU A 166 -22.37 -14.80 -17.06
N LEU A 167 -21.71 -13.66 -16.80
CA LEU A 167 -20.30 -13.43 -17.08
C LEU A 167 -19.41 -14.39 -16.26
N ILE A 168 -19.67 -14.54 -14.96
CA ILE A 168 -18.95 -15.49 -14.10
C ILE A 168 -19.23 -16.93 -14.53
N ALA A 169 -20.48 -17.27 -14.84
CA ALA A 169 -20.86 -18.64 -15.20
C ALA A 169 -20.25 -19.08 -16.54
N THR A 170 -20.14 -18.17 -17.50
CA THR A 170 -19.68 -18.48 -18.87
C THR A 170 -18.18 -18.27 -19.03
N TYR A 171 -17.61 -17.24 -18.41
CA TYR A 171 -16.23 -16.80 -18.62
C TYR A 171 -15.39 -16.75 -17.33
N GLY A 172 -15.86 -17.38 -16.25
CA GLY A 172 -15.15 -17.40 -14.96
C GLY A 172 -13.71 -17.92 -15.07
N ASP A 173 -13.47 -18.93 -15.91
CA ASP A 173 -12.13 -19.47 -16.19
C ASP A 173 -11.20 -18.41 -16.79
N SER A 174 -11.67 -17.70 -17.82
CA SER A 174 -10.91 -16.63 -18.49
C SER A 174 -10.68 -15.44 -17.57
N ILE A 175 -11.67 -15.06 -16.76
CA ILE A 175 -11.52 -13.97 -15.79
C ILE A 175 -10.48 -14.34 -14.73
N ALA A 176 -10.50 -15.58 -14.23
CA ALA A 176 -9.52 -16.04 -13.27
C ALA A 176 -8.09 -16.02 -13.85
N GLN A 177 -7.91 -16.45 -15.10
CA GLN A 177 -6.64 -16.36 -15.81
C GLN A 177 -6.17 -14.91 -15.99
N VAL A 178 -7.09 -14.00 -16.36
CA VAL A 178 -6.81 -12.56 -16.47
C VAL A 178 -6.33 -11.99 -15.14
N VAL A 179 -7.03 -12.29 -14.04
CA VAL A 179 -6.68 -11.80 -12.69
C VAL A 179 -5.38 -12.41 -12.17
N ARG A 180 -5.05 -13.66 -12.51
CA ARG A 180 -3.78 -14.28 -12.13
C ARG A 180 -2.60 -13.92 -13.05
N GLY A 181 -2.89 -13.43 -14.26
CA GLY A 181 -1.87 -13.23 -15.28
C GLY A 181 -1.26 -14.55 -15.77
N ASP A 182 -2.02 -15.64 -15.79
CA ASP A 182 -1.55 -16.93 -16.28
C ASP A 182 -2.26 -17.32 -17.58
N THR A 183 -1.49 -17.84 -18.54
CA THR A 183 -2.02 -18.32 -19.83
C THR A 183 -2.50 -19.75 -19.75
N LEU A 184 -2.03 -20.52 -18.77
CA LEU A 184 -2.42 -21.91 -18.59
C LEU A 184 -3.77 -22.01 -17.86
N PRO A 185 -4.57 -23.06 -18.14
CA PRO A 185 -5.81 -23.30 -17.41
C PRO A 185 -5.54 -23.49 -15.91
N LEU A 186 -6.24 -22.71 -15.08
CA LEU A 186 -6.14 -22.77 -13.63
C LEU A 186 -6.90 -23.98 -13.07
N SER A 187 -6.44 -24.47 -11.91
CA SER A 187 -7.13 -25.55 -11.19
C SER A 187 -8.52 -25.11 -10.71
N ALA A 188 -9.40 -26.07 -10.41
CA ALA A 188 -10.74 -25.74 -9.91
C ALA A 188 -10.73 -24.95 -8.60
N ASP A 189 -9.81 -25.28 -7.69
CA ASP A 189 -9.66 -24.58 -6.41
C ASP A 189 -9.14 -23.15 -6.62
N GLU A 190 -8.18 -22.99 -7.54
CA GLU A 190 -7.60 -21.69 -7.87
C GLU A 190 -8.63 -20.75 -8.48
N ARG A 191 -9.43 -21.25 -9.44
CA ARG A 191 -10.54 -20.48 -10.01
C ARG A 191 -11.56 -20.09 -8.95
N LYS A 192 -11.88 -21.01 -8.04
CA LYS A 192 -12.84 -20.76 -6.96
C LYS A 192 -12.33 -19.68 -6.00
N GLU A 193 -11.05 -19.70 -5.64
CA GLU A 193 -10.43 -18.68 -4.79
C GLU A 193 -10.56 -17.29 -5.41
N VAL A 194 -10.25 -17.17 -6.70
CA VAL A 194 -10.33 -15.90 -7.43
C VAL A 194 -11.78 -15.44 -7.56
N LEU A 195 -12.69 -16.31 -7.97
CA LEU A 195 -14.09 -15.91 -8.19
C LEU A 195 -14.86 -15.64 -6.88
N GLN A 196 -14.36 -16.11 -5.73
CA GLN A 196 -14.94 -15.80 -4.42
C GLN A 196 -14.79 -14.32 -4.02
N SER A 197 -13.85 -13.58 -4.62
CA SER A 197 -13.72 -12.14 -4.44
C SER A 197 -14.53 -11.33 -5.46
N SER A 198 -15.59 -11.91 -6.01
CA SER A 198 -16.54 -11.19 -6.85
C SER A 198 -17.47 -10.32 -6.00
N ILE A 199 -17.70 -9.09 -6.47
CA ILE A 199 -18.64 -8.16 -5.89
C ILE A 199 -19.30 -7.31 -6.98
N SER A 200 -20.61 -7.11 -6.86
CA SER A 200 -21.43 -6.33 -7.79
C SER A 200 -22.43 -5.48 -7.02
N TYR A 201 -22.72 -4.29 -7.50
CA TYR A 201 -23.80 -3.43 -7.03
C TYR A 201 -25.04 -3.59 -7.92
N TYR A 202 -24.84 -3.53 -9.24
CA TYR A 202 -25.86 -3.75 -10.25
C TYR A 202 -25.70 -5.12 -10.94
N PRO A 203 -26.75 -5.65 -11.58
CA PRO A 203 -26.63 -6.88 -12.36
C PRO A 203 -25.61 -6.77 -13.50
N THR A 204 -25.27 -5.57 -13.95
CA THR A 204 -24.39 -5.30 -15.09
C THR A 204 -23.03 -4.73 -14.69
N ASP A 205 -22.67 -4.77 -13.40
CA ASP A 205 -21.32 -4.46 -12.94
C ASP A 205 -20.68 -5.67 -12.25
N LEU A 206 -19.37 -5.78 -12.31
CA LEU A 206 -18.62 -6.84 -11.65
C LEU A 206 -17.22 -6.37 -11.34
N ALA A 207 -16.81 -6.49 -10.08
CA ALA A 207 -15.43 -6.38 -9.67
C ALA A 207 -14.97 -7.74 -9.12
N ILE A 208 -13.84 -8.25 -9.60
CA ILE A 208 -13.14 -9.40 -9.03
C ILE A 208 -11.75 -8.92 -8.64
N ILE A 209 -11.41 -9.06 -7.37
CA ILE A 209 -10.16 -8.52 -6.81
C ILE A 209 -9.21 -9.66 -6.44
N GLY A 210 -8.07 -9.71 -7.09
CA GLY A 210 -6.95 -10.57 -6.73
C GLY A 210 -5.85 -9.83 -5.98
N TRP A 211 -4.79 -10.58 -5.65
CA TRP A 211 -3.62 -10.09 -4.91
C TRP A 211 -2.82 -9.05 -5.68
N ASN A 212 -2.58 -9.28 -6.98
CA ASN A 212 -1.76 -8.43 -7.85
C ASN A 212 -2.56 -7.82 -9.01
N ALA A 213 -3.82 -8.23 -9.21
CA ALA A 213 -4.66 -7.67 -10.24
C ALA A 213 -6.14 -7.67 -9.89
N ALA A 214 -6.91 -6.78 -10.54
CA ALA A 214 -8.36 -6.74 -10.47
C ALA A 214 -8.98 -6.76 -11.88
N PHE A 215 -10.12 -7.43 -12.00
CA PHE A 215 -11.00 -7.37 -13.16
C PHE A 215 -12.22 -6.53 -12.82
N LEU A 216 -12.47 -5.48 -13.61
CA LEU A 216 -13.61 -4.58 -13.47
C LEU A 216 -14.43 -4.61 -14.77
N TYR A 217 -15.70 -4.93 -14.67
CA TYR A 217 -16.68 -4.76 -15.74
C TYR A 217 -17.71 -3.73 -15.27
N ASP A 218 -17.64 -2.52 -15.82
CA ASP A 218 -18.53 -1.41 -15.46
C ASP A 218 -18.44 -0.30 -16.52
N THR A 219 -19.36 0.65 -16.44
CA THR A 219 -19.28 1.98 -17.04
C THR A 219 -17.98 2.71 -16.66
N PRO A 220 -17.49 3.66 -17.48
CA PRO A 220 -16.30 4.44 -17.16
C PRO A 220 -16.35 5.14 -15.79
N SER A 221 -17.50 5.69 -15.41
CA SER A 221 -17.68 6.38 -14.13
C SER A 221 -17.66 5.44 -12.93
N GLY A 222 -18.26 4.25 -13.04
CA GLY A 222 -18.24 3.27 -11.96
C GLY A 222 -16.84 2.67 -11.76
N ALA A 223 -16.18 2.33 -12.87
CA ALA A 223 -14.81 1.83 -12.87
C ALA A 223 -13.80 2.84 -12.31
N GLU A 224 -13.92 4.13 -12.63
CA GLU A 224 -13.05 5.19 -12.08
C GLU A 224 -13.06 5.18 -10.54
N ALA A 225 -14.24 5.02 -9.95
CA ALA A 225 -14.38 5.04 -8.51
C ALA A 225 -13.86 3.75 -7.85
N ALA A 226 -14.00 2.60 -8.51
CA ALA A 226 -13.38 1.34 -8.09
C ALA A 226 -11.85 1.39 -8.21
N ILE A 227 -11.31 1.97 -9.30
CA ILE A 227 -9.88 2.18 -9.51
C ILE A 227 -9.30 3.04 -8.39
N GLN A 228 -9.95 4.15 -8.02
CA GLN A 228 -9.51 4.99 -6.90
C GLN A 228 -9.49 4.24 -5.56
N LEU A 229 -10.44 3.33 -5.32
CA LEU A 229 -10.46 2.51 -4.10
C LEU A 229 -9.35 1.45 -4.10
N LEU A 230 -9.07 0.82 -5.24
CA LEU A 230 -7.94 -0.10 -5.39
C LEU A 230 -6.61 0.63 -5.23
N GLU A 231 -6.49 1.82 -5.81
CA GLU A 231 -5.34 2.70 -5.65
C GLU A 231 -5.12 3.04 -4.17
N TYR A 232 -6.18 3.42 -3.47
CA TYR A 232 -6.12 3.71 -2.05
C TYR A 232 -5.75 2.49 -1.20
N ALA A 233 -6.32 1.31 -1.49
CA ALA A 233 -5.99 0.07 -0.78
C ALA A 233 -4.51 -0.32 -0.94
N ASN A 234 -3.94 -0.19 -2.15
CA ASN A 234 -2.52 -0.43 -2.38
C ASN A 234 -1.64 0.62 -1.66
N SER A 235 -2.08 1.89 -1.56
CA SER A 235 -1.34 2.90 -0.79
C SER A 235 -1.30 2.55 0.69
N GLN A 236 -2.38 2.01 1.24
CA GLN A 236 -2.42 1.54 2.62
C GLN A 236 -1.52 0.33 2.85
N LEU A 237 -1.44 -0.61 1.89
CA LEU A 237 -0.51 -1.73 1.96
C LEU A 237 0.93 -1.21 2.06
N LEU A 238 1.30 -0.30 1.17
CA LEU A 238 2.62 0.30 1.12
C LEU A 238 2.98 1.02 2.43
N GLU A 239 2.02 1.73 3.02
CA GLU A 239 2.17 2.39 4.32
C GLU A 239 2.41 1.39 5.47
N PHE A 240 1.62 0.32 5.57
CA PHE A 240 1.84 -0.70 6.60
C PHE A 240 3.17 -1.45 6.39
N ARG A 241 3.60 -1.69 5.15
CA ARG A 241 4.92 -2.24 4.86
C ARG A 241 6.04 -1.31 5.32
N HIS A 242 5.88 0.00 5.14
CA HIS A 242 6.84 0.97 5.66
C HIS A 242 6.95 0.88 7.19
N TYR A 243 5.82 0.84 7.89
CA TYR A 243 5.82 0.72 9.35
C TYR A 243 6.42 -0.60 9.81
N ASP A 244 6.17 -1.70 9.10
CA ASP A 244 6.77 -2.99 9.35
C ASP A 244 8.31 -2.92 9.29
N ASP A 245 8.86 -2.33 8.22
CA ASP A 245 10.30 -2.15 8.02
C ASP A 245 10.93 -1.16 9.03
N LEU A 246 10.21 -0.10 9.40
CA LEU A 246 10.66 0.85 10.42
C LEU A 246 10.75 0.16 11.79
N LEU A 247 9.71 -0.58 12.19
CA LEU A 247 9.69 -1.30 13.46
C LEU A 247 10.73 -2.41 13.50
N THR A 248 10.92 -3.17 12.42
CA THR A 248 11.99 -4.17 12.32
C THR A 248 13.35 -3.55 12.62
N ARG A 249 13.71 -2.47 11.91
CA ARG A 249 15.02 -1.81 12.09
C ARG A 249 15.23 -1.32 13.51
N VAL A 250 14.19 -0.75 14.12
CA VAL A 250 14.27 -0.23 15.49
C VAL A 250 14.38 -1.37 16.51
N LEU A 251 13.68 -2.48 16.31
CA LEU A 251 13.79 -3.66 17.15
C LEU A 251 15.19 -4.30 17.03
N ASP A 252 15.69 -4.49 15.82
CA ASP A 252 17.03 -5.03 15.55
C ASP A 252 18.12 -4.18 16.20
N ASP A 253 18.06 -2.85 16.06
CA ASP A 253 18.98 -1.91 16.72
C ASP A 253 18.99 -2.08 18.26
N VAL A 254 17.82 -2.34 18.86
CA VAL A 254 17.70 -2.57 20.30
C VAL A 254 18.28 -3.93 20.69
N TYR A 255 18.00 -4.99 19.94
CA TYR A 255 18.57 -6.33 20.18
C TYR A 255 20.10 -6.34 20.05
N ASP A 256 20.66 -5.72 19.01
CA ASP A 256 22.11 -5.57 18.82
C ASP A 256 22.77 -4.83 20.01
N SER A 257 22.06 -3.85 20.59
CA SER A 257 22.53 -3.12 21.77
C SER A 257 22.62 -4.00 23.03
N PHE A 258 21.84 -5.09 23.10
CA PHE A 258 21.92 -6.09 24.17
C PHE A 258 22.99 -7.15 23.92
N GLU A 259 23.24 -7.55 22.66
CA GLU A 259 24.24 -8.57 22.32
C GLU A 259 25.69 -8.09 22.44
N GLN A 260 25.95 -6.80 22.30
CA GLN A 260 27.28 -6.19 22.50
C GLN A 260 27.68 -6.15 23.99
N ARG A 261 28.10 -7.33 24.48
CA ARG A 261 28.87 -7.69 25.69
C ARG A 261 28.91 -6.72 26.88
N GLN A 262 28.58 -7.31 28.04
CA GLN A 262 28.78 -6.97 29.46
C GLN A 262 30.12 -6.27 29.85
N GLY A 263 30.45 -5.14 29.25
CA GLY A 263 31.47 -4.23 29.78
C GLY A 263 30.86 -3.34 30.85
N PHE A 264 31.55 -3.11 31.97
CA PHE A 264 31.07 -2.34 33.15
C PHE A 264 30.50 -0.94 32.84
N PHE A 265 30.74 -0.40 31.63
CA PHE A 265 30.29 0.91 31.15
C PHE A 265 29.00 0.91 30.30
N THR A 266 28.39 -0.25 29.97
CA THR A 266 27.13 -0.29 29.18
C THR A 266 25.88 0.15 29.95
N ARG A 267 25.96 0.19 31.29
CA ARG A 267 24.84 0.55 32.19
C ARG A 267 24.22 1.94 31.96
N PHE A 268 24.96 2.87 31.34
CA PHE A 268 24.49 4.23 31.05
C PHE A 268 23.97 4.45 29.62
N ARG A 269 24.13 3.48 28.69
CA ARG A 269 23.62 3.61 27.29
C ARG A 269 22.16 3.22 27.11
N HIS A 270 21.56 2.51 28.06
CA HIS A 270 20.20 1.95 27.92
C HIS A 270 19.07 2.99 27.94
N ALA A 271 19.25 4.15 28.58
CA ALA A 271 18.22 5.19 28.64
C ALA A 271 17.94 5.85 27.27
N GLY A 272 18.97 5.97 26.41
CA GLY A 272 18.83 6.56 25.07
C GLY A 272 18.07 5.65 24.10
N SER A 273 18.30 4.34 24.17
CA SER A 273 17.60 3.36 23.34
C SER A 273 16.12 3.24 23.70
N ALA A 274 15.77 3.29 24.99
CA ALA A 274 14.37 3.27 25.44
C ALA A 274 13.60 4.51 24.95
N ASN A 275 14.21 5.70 24.99
CA ASN A 275 13.57 6.92 24.53
C ASN A 275 13.38 6.93 23.00
N ARG A 276 14.33 6.37 22.24
CA ARG A 276 14.19 6.19 20.78
C ARG A 276 13.07 5.22 20.44
N LEU A 277 13.02 4.05 21.11
CA LEU A 277 11.96 3.05 20.92
C LEU A 277 10.58 3.66 21.22
N HIS A 278 10.45 4.39 22.33
CA HIS A 278 9.19 5.04 22.70
C HIS A 278 8.76 6.12 21.70
N THR A 279 9.70 6.90 21.17
CA THR A 279 9.40 7.93 20.15
C THR A 279 8.84 7.30 18.89
N VAL A 280 9.49 6.24 18.38
CA VAL A 280 9.02 5.54 17.17
C VAL A 280 7.67 4.85 17.43
N LEU A 281 7.48 4.24 18.62
CA LEU A 281 6.20 3.65 18.98
C LEU A 281 5.07 4.68 18.95
N LEU A 282 5.27 5.86 19.54
CA LEU A 282 4.28 6.93 19.52
C LEU A 282 3.98 7.42 18.10
N GLU A 283 5.01 7.60 17.27
CA GLU A 283 4.85 8.00 15.87
C GLU A 283 4.06 6.96 15.07
N VAL A 284 4.41 5.68 15.16
CA VAL A 284 3.70 4.60 14.44
C VAL A 284 2.27 4.43 14.98
N MET A 285 2.04 4.55 16.29
CA MET A 285 0.67 4.49 16.85
C MET A 285 -0.20 5.66 16.37
N GLU A 286 0.34 6.88 16.30
CA GLU A 286 -0.39 8.04 15.78
C GLU A 286 -0.74 7.87 14.29
N LEU A 287 0.23 7.36 13.51
CA LEU A 287 0.07 7.15 12.08
C LEU A 287 -0.90 6.00 11.76
N THR A 288 -0.83 4.87 12.47
CA THR A 288 -1.78 3.77 12.33
C THR A 288 -3.20 4.18 12.71
N GLU A 289 -3.37 5.05 13.72
CA GLU A 289 -4.68 5.64 14.04
C GLU A 289 -5.19 6.54 12.90
N HIS A 290 -4.30 7.24 12.21
CA HIS A 290 -4.66 8.06 11.04
C HIS A 290 -5.15 7.20 9.86
N ALA A 291 -4.41 6.13 9.54
CA ALA A 291 -4.77 5.15 8.50
C ALA A 291 -6.16 4.53 8.78
N ASP A 292 -6.44 4.15 10.02
CA ASP A 292 -7.74 3.60 10.44
C ASP A 292 -8.89 4.61 10.34
N ASN A 293 -8.61 5.89 10.57
CA ASN A 293 -9.60 6.95 10.45
C ASN A 293 -9.96 7.28 9.00
N ALA A 294 -9.08 6.99 8.04
CA ALA A 294 -9.31 7.31 6.64
C ALA A 294 -10.43 6.43 5.99
N ILE A 295 -10.75 5.29 6.59
CA ILE A 295 -11.91 4.45 6.19
C ILE A 295 -13.25 5.17 6.44
N LYS A 296 -13.32 6.11 7.40
CA LYS A 296 -14.54 6.88 7.72
C LYS A 296 -15.01 7.79 6.57
N PHE A 297 -14.19 7.98 5.53
CA PHE A 297 -14.52 8.81 4.37
C PHE A 297 -15.28 8.08 3.27
N LEU A 298 -15.48 6.76 3.38
CA LEU A 298 -16.28 5.99 2.43
C LEU A 298 -17.76 6.36 2.57
N SER A 299 -18.28 7.03 1.55
CA SER A 299 -19.59 7.72 1.61
C SER A 299 -20.80 6.79 1.37
N ASP A 300 -20.57 5.51 1.06
CA ASP A 300 -21.61 4.50 0.78
C ASP A 300 -21.17 3.11 1.28
N MET A 301 -22.14 2.30 1.71
CA MET A 301 -21.98 0.91 2.15
C MET A 301 -21.33 0.02 1.09
N PHE A 302 -21.64 0.22 -0.20
CA PHE A 302 -21.00 -0.57 -1.26
C PHE A 302 -19.50 -0.30 -1.35
N ALA A 303 -19.09 0.97 -1.34
CA ALA A 303 -17.68 1.34 -1.33
C ALA A 303 -16.94 0.81 -0.11
N ALA A 304 -17.58 0.84 1.06
CA ALA A 304 -17.02 0.22 2.26
C ALA A 304 -16.78 -1.28 2.09
N ARG A 305 -17.70 -2.00 1.45
CA ARG A 305 -17.54 -3.43 1.15
C ARG A 305 -16.45 -3.69 0.10
N LEU A 306 -16.45 -2.90 -0.98
CA LEU A 306 -15.45 -3.01 -2.04
C LEU A 306 -14.04 -2.75 -1.50
N TYR A 307 -13.86 -1.69 -0.70
CA TYR A 307 -12.60 -1.39 -0.04
C TYR A 307 -12.16 -2.51 0.91
N ARG A 308 -13.06 -3.01 1.77
CA ARG A 308 -12.71 -4.12 2.68
C ARG A 308 -12.27 -5.36 1.91
N LEU A 309 -12.96 -5.68 0.82
CA LEU A 309 -12.57 -6.77 -0.07
C LEU A 309 -11.19 -6.50 -0.70
N ALA A 310 -10.96 -5.29 -1.21
CA ALA A 310 -9.69 -4.87 -1.76
C ALA A 310 -8.55 -5.00 -0.76
N ALA A 311 -8.66 -4.35 0.39
CA ALA A 311 -7.68 -4.38 1.48
C ALA A 311 -7.38 -5.81 1.95
N SER A 312 -8.38 -6.68 2.04
CA SER A 312 -8.17 -8.08 2.40
C SER A 312 -7.42 -8.87 1.33
N LYS A 313 -7.68 -8.60 0.05
CA LYS A 313 -7.12 -9.37 -1.08
C LYS A 313 -5.72 -8.92 -1.44
N VAL A 314 -5.39 -7.63 -1.28
CA VAL A 314 -4.05 -7.08 -1.50
C VAL A 314 -3.11 -7.27 -0.30
N GLY A 315 -3.60 -7.75 0.86
CA GLY A 315 -2.76 -8.06 2.01
C GLY A 315 -2.57 -6.92 3.02
N VAL A 316 -3.38 -5.85 2.95
CA VAL A 316 -3.34 -4.74 3.92
C VAL A 316 -3.55 -5.24 5.34
N LEU A 317 -4.52 -6.14 5.52
CA LEU A 317 -4.86 -6.67 6.85
C LEU A 317 -3.73 -7.52 7.45
N ASP A 318 -3.03 -8.28 6.62
CA ASP A 318 -1.92 -9.13 7.07
C ASP A 318 -0.76 -8.27 7.60
N TYR A 319 -0.37 -7.24 6.85
CA TYR A 319 0.67 -6.30 7.29
C TYR A 319 0.24 -5.46 8.48
N LYS A 320 -1.03 -5.06 8.55
CA LYS A 320 -1.57 -4.37 9.72
C LYS A 320 -1.42 -5.22 10.99
N ASP A 321 -1.79 -6.50 10.92
CA ASP A 321 -1.68 -7.41 12.07
C ASP A 321 -0.21 -7.64 12.47
N LEU A 322 0.71 -7.73 11.50
CA LEU A 322 2.16 -7.81 11.75
C LEU A 322 2.69 -6.56 12.47
N VAL A 323 2.30 -5.37 12.01
CA VAL A 323 2.68 -4.10 12.63
C VAL A 323 2.16 -4.02 14.06
N HIS A 324 0.91 -4.40 14.32
CA HIS A 324 0.36 -4.44 15.68
C HIS A 324 1.15 -5.39 16.60
N GLN A 325 1.48 -6.60 16.14
CA GLN A 325 2.30 -7.53 16.92
C GLN A 325 3.70 -6.99 17.24
N LYS A 326 4.30 -6.24 16.30
CA LYS A 326 5.60 -5.59 16.50
C LYS A 326 5.51 -4.42 17.49
N ILE A 327 4.43 -3.65 17.47
CA ILE A 327 4.17 -2.60 18.46
C ILE A 327 4.06 -3.20 19.86
N ASP A 328 3.27 -4.28 20.03
CA ASP A 328 3.14 -4.97 21.31
C ASP A 328 4.49 -5.48 21.83
N THR A 329 5.27 -6.11 20.94
CA THR A 329 6.63 -6.60 21.25
C THR A 329 7.57 -5.46 21.67
N ALA A 330 7.52 -4.34 20.95
CA ALA A 330 8.30 -3.16 21.25
C ALA A 330 7.90 -2.51 22.58
N GLU A 331 6.61 -2.52 22.94
CA GLU A 331 6.13 -2.04 24.23
C GLU A 331 6.65 -2.91 25.38
N ASP A 332 6.58 -4.23 25.23
CA ASP A 332 7.11 -5.17 26.23
C ASP A 332 8.62 -5.00 26.43
N LEU A 333 9.36 -4.81 25.33
CA LEU A 333 10.80 -4.54 25.36
C LEU A 333 11.11 -3.20 26.05
N TYR A 334 10.32 -2.16 25.77
CA TYR A 334 10.42 -0.87 26.45
C TYR A 334 10.19 -1.00 27.96
N ARG A 335 9.12 -1.69 28.38
CA ARG A 335 8.82 -1.94 29.80
C ARG A 335 9.96 -2.69 30.48
N PHE A 336 10.48 -3.74 29.85
CA PHE A 336 11.65 -4.49 30.33
C PHE A 336 12.88 -3.59 30.51
N MET A 337 13.17 -2.71 29.54
CA MET A 337 14.28 -1.76 29.62
C MET A 337 14.14 -0.76 30.78
N VAL A 338 12.93 -0.23 30.99
CA VAL A 338 12.62 0.69 32.09
C VAL A 338 12.76 0.00 33.45
N ASP A 339 12.27 -1.24 33.56
CA ASP A 339 12.38 -2.03 34.79
C ASP A 339 13.83 -2.36 35.14
N GLN A 340 14.65 -2.76 34.15
CA GLN A 340 16.08 -2.97 34.34
C GLN A 340 16.80 -1.69 34.80
N PHE A 341 16.44 -0.53 34.24
CA PHE A 341 17.00 0.74 34.67
C PHE A 341 16.63 1.09 36.13
N ASN A 342 15.36 0.90 36.51
CA ASN A 342 14.89 1.13 37.87
C ASN A 342 15.54 0.16 38.87
N GLN A 343 15.68 -1.12 38.52
CA GLN A 343 16.35 -2.12 39.34
C GLN A 343 17.85 -1.80 39.51
N SER A 344 18.53 -1.31 38.46
CA SER A 344 19.92 -0.85 38.58
C SER A 344 20.07 0.36 39.50
N ARG A 345 19.10 1.28 39.52
CA ARG A 345 19.12 2.42 40.46
C ARG A 345 18.90 1.96 41.90
N ALA A 346 17.98 1.02 42.11
CA ALA A 346 17.75 0.41 43.42
C ALA A 346 19.02 -0.30 43.92
N PHE A 347 19.67 -1.11 43.09
CA PHE A 347 20.93 -1.80 43.43
C PHE A 347 22.07 -0.81 43.75
N PHE A 348 22.18 0.31 43.04
CA PHE A 348 23.19 1.34 43.34
C PHE A 348 22.90 2.02 44.68
N LEU A 349 21.64 2.33 44.97
CA LEU A 349 21.23 2.87 46.28
C LEU A 349 21.53 1.88 47.41
N GLU A 350 21.19 0.61 47.23
CA GLU A 350 21.53 -0.46 48.19
C GLU A 350 23.04 -0.57 48.40
N SER A 351 23.81 -0.58 47.31
CA SER A 351 25.28 -0.63 47.36
C SER A 351 25.87 0.60 48.05
N ALA A 352 25.32 1.80 47.80
CA ALA A 352 25.76 3.02 48.46
C ALA A 352 25.50 2.98 49.97
N VAL A 353 24.33 2.49 50.40
CA VAL A 353 24.03 2.27 51.83
C VAL A 353 25.01 1.28 52.44
N VAL A 354 25.29 0.16 51.77
CA VAL A 354 26.27 -0.83 52.23
C VAL A 354 27.68 -0.22 52.32
N ILE A 355 28.11 0.55 51.32
CA ILE A 355 29.42 1.23 51.33
C ILE A 355 29.51 2.23 52.48
N ILE A 356 28.48 3.06 52.69
CA ILE A 356 28.42 4.00 53.82
C ILE A 356 28.56 3.24 55.14
N LEU A 357 27.82 2.14 55.30
CA LEU A 357 27.86 1.31 56.51
C LEU A 357 29.23 0.65 56.72
N VAL A 358 29.90 0.21 55.66
CA VAL A 358 31.28 -0.32 55.73
C VAL A 358 32.28 0.76 56.13
N ILE A 359 32.16 1.97 55.58
CA ILE A 359 33.03 3.11 55.94
C ILE A 359 32.84 3.48 57.42
N GLU A 360 31.59 3.57 57.89
CA GLU A 360 31.28 3.84 59.30
C GLU A 360 31.83 2.75 60.23
N LEU A 361 31.69 1.47 59.85
CA LEU A 361 32.21 0.35 60.61
C LEU A 361 33.74 0.42 60.75
N ILE A 362 34.45 0.69 59.65
CA ILE A 362 35.91 0.86 59.66
C ILE A 362 36.31 2.03 60.57
N TYR A 363 35.59 3.15 60.51
CA TYR A 363 35.86 4.31 61.36
C TYR A 363 35.59 4.03 62.84
N LEU A 364 34.51 3.29 63.14
CA LEU A 364 34.16 2.85 64.49
C LEU A 364 35.24 1.94 65.10
N PHE A 365 35.79 1.01 64.32
CA PHE A 365 36.85 0.10 64.78
C PHE A 365 38.23 0.76 64.84
N ARG A 366 38.52 1.77 63.99
CA ARG A 366 39.73 2.59 64.12
C ARG A 366 39.64 3.66 65.22
N GLY A 367 38.43 4.01 65.66
CA GLY A 367 38.16 5.03 66.68
C GLY A 367 38.21 4.54 68.14
N LYS A 368 38.53 3.27 68.41
CA LYS A 368 38.76 2.75 69.77
C LYS A 368 40.23 2.33 69.96
N GLY A 369 41.09 3.34 70.01
CA GLY A 369 42.36 3.30 70.73
C GLY A 369 42.33 4.40 71.79
N PHE A 370 41.87 4.07 73.00
CA PHE A 370 42.11 4.85 74.20
C PHE A 370 43.23 4.16 74.99
#